data_AF-A0A1H7HPR0-F1
#
_entry.id   AF-A0A1H7HPR0-F1
#
_cell.length_a   1.000
_cell.length_b   1.000
_cell.length_c   1.000
_cell.angle_alpha   90.00
_cell.angle_beta   90.00
_cell.angle_gamma   90.00
#
_symmetry.space_group_name_H-M   'P 1'
#
loop_
_entity.id
_entity.type
_entity.pdbx_description
1 polymer ?
#
loop_
_entity_poly.entity_id
_entity_poly.type
_entity_poly.pdbx_seq_one_letter_code
_entity_poly.pdbx_strand_id
1 'polypeptide(L)'
;MYYKKAKELLLICMASAVLTSCGNAVLVKEDSKSETNTIVEEIDDSEDNNLQNVYNAYADYLENNPLYEGFEVGEYETYETKLAFSLVYIDEDDIPELIIGWTKLLANTSDICILKYVDGNIISSGPIGHYNSIMYIPRKNVLSESNYNLGICSNWYGYLNDKGELSTHCESYEECPEGESLGFTYYVKGEEVSEDEYNNYYDAVIDGEFTGWSGNNSSNTTYILNEESLELLRSGEVEIDDPSKKSNHPEVEAYSELLKGMLQDVDEPLRVALITIDNDNTYELAVFQGNAHIDGALLYSYRDNEVVSLAIDGFPEYGSYGSFELLQNLGMISYSYDRNGGAGEYRFYLSLANGKMTLDKGLQADITFTEDGELKENKYYLDGQEITGEEYESIIESYEASLSEIVDYDSCYEIMKEEDIPEALSQEYYSID
;
A
#
# COMPACT_ATOMS: atom_id res chain seq x y z
N MET A 1 19.23 25.55 -1.22
CA MET A 1 19.90 26.54 -2.11
C MET A 1 20.57 25.92 -3.36
N TYR A 2 20.49 24.61 -3.59
CA TYR A 2 21.03 23.94 -4.79
C TYR A 2 20.02 23.76 -5.95
N TYR A 3 18.72 23.95 -5.71
CA TYR A 3 17.67 23.72 -6.72
C TYR A 3 17.50 24.82 -7.78
N LYS A 4 17.97 26.05 -7.53
CA LYS A 4 17.76 27.18 -8.46
C LYS A 4 18.71 27.19 -9.67
N LYS A 5 19.77 26.37 -9.67
CA LYS A 5 20.76 26.29 -10.77
C LYS A 5 20.49 25.18 -11.79
N ALA A 6 19.63 24.20 -11.47
CA ALA A 6 19.25 23.14 -12.42
C ALA A 6 18.28 23.64 -13.50
N LYS A 7 17.40 24.59 -13.16
CA LYS A 7 16.39 25.16 -14.06
C LYS A 7 16.96 25.99 -15.22
N GLU A 8 18.18 26.53 -15.07
CA GLU A 8 18.87 27.29 -16.13
C GLU A 8 19.71 26.42 -17.08
N LEU A 9 20.07 25.18 -16.71
CA LEU A 9 20.81 24.28 -17.60
C LEU A 9 19.90 23.48 -18.56
N LEU A 10 18.66 23.19 -18.17
CA LEU A 10 17.72 22.44 -19.02
C LEU A 10 17.19 23.26 -20.21
N LEU A 11 17.09 24.59 -20.06
CA LEU A 11 16.64 25.48 -21.13
C LEU A 11 17.66 25.69 -22.26
N ILE A 12 18.92 25.31 -22.06
CA ILE A 12 20.00 25.46 -23.07
C ILE A 12 20.11 24.20 -23.96
N CYS A 13 19.60 23.05 -23.53
CA CYS A 13 19.67 21.80 -24.31
C CYS A 13 18.52 21.62 -25.33
N MET A 14 17.39 22.33 -25.18
CA MET A 14 16.25 22.21 -26.12
C MET A 14 16.29 23.17 -27.34
N ALA A 15 17.32 24.01 -27.48
CA ALA A 15 17.43 24.94 -28.60
C ALA A 15 18.22 24.40 -29.82
N SER A 16 18.66 23.13 -29.83
CA SER A 16 19.55 22.60 -30.89
C SER A 16 18.97 21.50 -31.78
N ALA A 17 17.67 21.22 -31.75
CA ALA A 17 17.13 20.06 -32.47
C ALA A 17 15.82 20.28 -33.23
N VAL A 18 15.61 21.41 -33.91
CA VAL A 18 14.65 21.45 -35.04
C VAL A 18 15.13 22.45 -36.08
N LEU A 19 15.83 21.99 -37.12
CA LEU A 19 15.88 22.65 -38.43
C LEU A 19 16.41 21.64 -39.45
N THR A 20 15.51 20.99 -40.18
CA THR A 20 15.59 20.76 -41.64
C THR A 20 14.41 19.88 -42.09
N SER A 21 13.45 20.47 -42.80
CA SER A 21 13.13 20.06 -44.18
C SER A 21 11.96 20.87 -44.75
N CYS A 22 12.15 21.31 -46.02
CA CYS A 22 11.16 21.60 -47.06
C CYS A 22 10.04 22.62 -46.72
N GLY A 23 9.99 23.84 -47.29
CA GLY A 23 10.29 24.22 -48.66
C GLY A 23 9.11 23.92 -49.59
N ASN A 24 8.06 24.76 -49.57
CA ASN A 24 7.48 25.34 -50.78
C ASN A 24 6.43 26.43 -50.47
N ALA A 25 6.56 27.52 -51.21
CA ALA A 25 5.75 28.73 -51.12
C ALA A 25 4.46 28.61 -51.95
N VAL A 26 3.37 29.16 -51.42
CA VAL A 26 2.32 29.82 -52.21
C VAL A 26 1.85 31.07 -51.46
N LEU A 27 2.07 32.22 -52.09
CA LEU A 27 1.50 33.54 -51.76
C LEU A 27 0.05 33.61 -52.23
N VAL A 28 -0.91 34.05 -51.40
CA VAL A 28 -1.99 35.00 -51.80
C VAL A 28 -2.44 35.87 -50.60
N LYS A 29 -2.69 37.13 -50.94
CA LYS A 29 -3.04 38.38 -50.23
C LYS A 29 -4.20 38.42 -49.22
N GLU A 30 -4.05 39.39 -48.32
CA GLU A 30 -5.02 40.30 -47.64
C GLU A 30 -6.51 40.17 -48.00
N ASP A 31 -7.40 40.13 -46.99
CA ASP A 31 -8.21 41.29 -46.60
C ASP A 31 -9.06 41.08 -45.33
N SER A 32 -9.49 42.22 -44.79
CA SER A 32 -10.13 42.55 -43.50
C SER A 32 -11.49 41.93 -43.09
N LYS A 33 -11.83 42.14 -41.78
CA LYS A 33 -13.15 42.16 -41.07
C LYS A 33 -13.55 40.87 -40.33
N SER A 34 -13.53 40.88 -38.99
CA SER A 34 -14.66 41.24 -38.10
C SER A 34 -15.79 40.21 -38.15
N GLU A 35 -15.85 39.33 -37.15
CA GLU A 35 -17.10 38.97 -36.46
C GLU A 35 -16.78 38.23 -35.16
N THR A 36 -17.31 38.77 -34.06
CA THR A 36 -17.37 38.16 -32.73
C THR A 36 -18.26 36.94 -32.78
N ASN A 37 -17.68 35.73 -32.75
CA ASN A 37 -18.38 34.52 -32.39
C ASN A 37 -18.08 34.21 -30.93
N THR A 38 -19.09 34.44 -30.08
CA THR A 38 -19.17 33.84 -28.75
C THR A 38 -19.35 32.34 -28.99
N ILE A 39 -18.25 31.59 -28.88
CA ILE A 39 -18.31 30.14 -28.76
C ILE A 39 -18.85 29.89 -27.35
N VAL A 40 -20.11 29.49 -27.27
CA VAL A 40 -20.63 28.80 -26.11
C VAL A 40 -19.99 27.41 -26.20
N GLU A 41 -18.95 27.19 -25.41
CA GLU A 41 -18.46 25.84 -25.17
C GLU A 41 -19.59 25.10 -24.46
N GLU A 42 -20.21 24.16 -25.17
CA GLU A 42 -20.96 23.07 -24.55
C GLU A 42 -19.96 22.30 -23.70
N ILE A 43 -20.01 22.51 -22.37
CA ILE A 43 -19.31 21.68 -21.41
C ILE A 43 -19.99 20.32 -21.47
N ASP A 44 -19.24 19.34 -21.95
CA ASP A 44 -19.62 17.93 -21.98
C ASP A 44 -19.57 17.43 -20.52
N ASP A 45 -20.68 17.58 -19.80
CA ASP A 45 -20.91 17.08 -18.43
C ASP A 45 -21.05 15.54 -18.42
N SER A 46 -20.03 14.83 -18.92
CA SER A 46 -19.89 13.40 -18.68
C SER A 46 -19.27 13.18 -17.29
N GLU A 47 -19.72 12.14 -16.57
CA GLU A 47 -19.16 11.75 -15.26
C GLU A 47 -17.62 11.55 -15.34
N ASP A 48 -17.11 11.08 -16.48
CA ASP A 48 -15.68 10.92 -16.76
C ASP A 48 -14.91 12.26 -16.71
N ASN A 49 -15.50 13.35 -17.21
CA ASN A 49 -14.88 14.68 -17.12
C ASN A 49 -14.83 15.20 -15.67
N ASN A 50 -15.70 14.71 -14.78
CA ASN A 50 -15.73 15.14 -13.39
C ASN A 50 -14.62 14.48 -12.56
N LEU A 51 -14.47 13.15 -12.65
CA LEU A 51 -13.39 12.44 -11.95
C LEU A 51 -12.00 12.87 -12.44
N GLN A 52 -11.86 13.12 -13.74
CA GLN A 52 -10.60 13.61 -14.29
C GLN A 52 -10.19 14.96 -13.69
N ASN A 53 -11.15 15.84 -13.40
CA ASN A 53 -10.88 17.11 -12.71
C ASN A 53 -10.48 16.90 -11.24
N VAL A 54 -11.09 15.92 -10.58
CA VAL A 54 -10.73 15.53 -9.20
C VAL A 54 -9.28 15.06 -9.14
N TYR A 55 -8.89 14.13 -10.01
CA TYR A 55 -7.53 13.59 -10.01
C TYR A 55 -6.47 14.65 -10.34
N ASN A 56 -6.77 15.53 -11.30
CA ASN A 56 -5.91 16.67 -11.61
C ASN A 56 -5.77 17.61 -10.40
N ALA A 57 -6.85 17.87 -9.67
CA ALA A 57 -6.82 18.71 -8.48
C ALA A 57 -6.01 18.06 -7.34
N TYR A 58 -6.09 16.75 -7.15
CA TYR A 58 -5.25 16.03 -6.18
C TYR A 58 -3.77 16.12 -6.54
N ALA A 59 -3.39 15.82 -7.79
CA ALA A 59 -2.01 15.91 -8.24
C ALA A 59 -1.46 17.34 -8.12
N ASP A 60 -2.25 18.36 -8.50
CA ASP A 60 -1.89 19.77 -8.33
C ASP A 60 -1.71 20.13 -6.85
N TYR A 61 -2.55 19.60 -5.97
CA TYR A 61 -2.43 19.83 -4.54
C TYR A 61 -1.13 19.27 -3.99
N LEU A 62 -0.83 18.00 -4.27
CA LEU A 62 0.37 17.29 -3.81
C LEU A 62 1.67 17.93 -4.32
N GLU A 63 1.69 18.49 -5.54
CA GLU A 63 2.86 19.19 -6.09
C GLU A 63 3.12 20.56 -5.45
N ASN A 64 2.06 21.28 -5.06
CA ASN A 64 2.15 22.72 -4.81
C ASN A 64 1.86 23.12 -3.35
N ASN A 65 1.33 22.22 -2.53
CA ASN A 65 0.93 22.53 -1.17
C ASN A 65 1.63 21.60 -0.17
N PRO A 66 2.09 22.13 0.98
CA PRO A 66 2.47 21.28 2.09
C PRO A 66 1.23 20.53 2.60
N LEU A 67 1.40 19.29 3.03
CA LEU A 67 0.30 18.49 3.58
C LEU A 67 -0.17 19.05 4.93
N TYR A 68 0.76 19.49 5.79
CA TYR A 68 0.52 20.29 7.01
C TYR A 68 1.80 21.00 7.51
N GLU A 69 1.67 21.84 8.54
CA GLU A 69 2.80 22.61 9.11
C GLU A 69 3.85 21.67 9.73
N GLY A 70 5.10 21.75 9.26
CA GLY A 70 6.19 20.84 9.65
C GLY A 70 6.37 19.62 8.74
N PHE A 71 5.57 19.53 7.67
CA PHE A 71 5.62 18.46 6.68
C PHE A 71 6.03 19.02 5.31
N GLU A 72 7.34 19.25 5.14
CA GLU A 72 7.90 19.61 3.82
C GLU A 72 8.32 18.34 3.08
N VAL A 73 7.78 18.15 1.86
CA VAL A 73 8.22 17.09 0.93
C VAL A 73 9.74 17.19 0.77
N GLY A 74 10.44 16.09 1.08
CA GLY A 74 11.90 16.00 1.04
C GLY A 74 12.67 16.31 2.35
N GLU A 75 12.03 16.75 3.45
CA GLU A 75 12.74 17.03 4.71
C GLU A 75 13.11 15.75 5.48
N TYR A 76 12.26 14.73 5.41
CA TYR A 76 12.46 13.41 6.05
C TYR A 76 12.59 12.27 5.04
N GLU A 77 12.64 12.59 3.75
CA GLU A 77 12.75 11.57 2.71
C GLU A 77 14.11 10.88 2.78
N THR A 78 14.09 9.61 3.14
CA THR A 78 15.23 8.71 3.02
C THR A 78 14.91 7.65 1.98
N TYR A 79 15.87 6.79 1.66
CA TYR A 79 15.57 5.63 0.82
C TYR A 79 14.48 4.73 1.44
N GLU A 80 14.31 4.75 2.77
CA GLU A 80 13.35 3.96 3.56
C GLU A 80 12.09 4.73 3.98
N THR A 81 12.00 6.04 3.74
CA THR A 81 10.87 6.85 4.21
C THR A 81 10.47 7.78 3.10
N LYS A 82 9.48 7.35 2.34
CA LYS A 82 8.84 8.07 1.23
C LYS A 82 7.38 8.33 1.57
N LEU A 83 6.73 9.26 0.88
CA LEU A 83 5.28 9.40 0.94
C LEU A 83 4.62 8.40 0.01
N ALA A 84 3.47 7.86 0.41
CA ALA A 84 2.64 7.03 -0.42
C ALA A 84 1.16 7.42 -0.28
N PHE A 85 0.39 7.21 -1.33
CA PHE A 85 -1.02 7.53 -1.37
C PHE A 85 -1.86 6.44 -2.03
N SER A 86 -3.15 6.42 -1.70
CA SER A 86 -4.18 5.61 -2.36
C SER A 86 -5.45 6.44 -2.56
N LEU A 87 -6.24 6.06 -3.56
CA LEU A 87 -7.62 6.52 -3.70
C LEU A 87 -8.57 5.52 -3.04
N VAL A 88 -9.52 5.99 -2.25
CA VAL A 88 -10.48 5.16 -1.49
C VAL A 88 -11.86 5.79 -1.51
N TYR A 89 -12.91 5.01 -1.23
CA TYR A 89 -14.26 5.55 -0.98
C TYR A 89 -14.55 5.58 0.52
N ILE A 90 -14.38 6.75 1.15
CA ILE A 90 -14.68 6.90 2.59
C ILE A 90 -16.16 7.17 2.79
N ASP A 91 -16.74 8.08 2.00
CA ASP A 91 -18.14 8.47 2.15
C ASP A 91 -19.06 7.94 1.03
N GLU A 92 -20.36 8.26 1.14
CA GLU A 92 -21.39 7.69 0.28
C GLU A 92 -21.35 8.16 -1.18
N ASP A 93 -20.58 9.22 -1.49
CA ASP A 93 -20.52 9.76 -2.84
C ASP A 93 -19.59 8.93 -3.76
N ASP A 94 -19.56 9.30 -5.05
CA ASP A 94 -18.77 8.59 -6.07
C ASP A 94 -17.44 9.30 -6.38
N ILE A 95 -17.03 10.24 -5.54
CA ILE A 95 -15.74 10.93 -5.60
C ILE A 95 -14.81 10.25 -4.58
N PRO A 96 -13.75 9.57 -5.02
CA PRO A 96 -12.82 8.96 -4.08
C PRO A 96 -12.03 10.04 -3.31
N GLU A 97 -11.80 9.80 -2.03
CA GLU A 97 -10.82 10.51 -1.24
C GLU A 97 -9.40 10.00 -1.51
N LEU A 98 -8.41 10.87 -1.37
CA LEU A 98 -7.00 10.49 -1.41
C LEU A 98 -6.45 10.42 0.01
N ILE A 99 -6.05 9.25 0.47
CA ILE A 99 -5.32 9.07 1.73
C ILE A 99 -3.82 9.09 1.43
N ILE A 100 -3.03 9.83 2.20
CA ILE A 100 -1.58 9.94 2.04
C ILE A 100 -0.87 9.94 3.39
N GLY A 101 0.29 9.30 3.45
CA GLY A 101 1.10 9.14 4.66
C GLY A 101 2.52 8.66 4.33
N TRP A 102 3.34 8.43 5.35
CA TRP A 102 4.69 7.90 5.16
C TRP A 102 4.67 6.40 4.86
N THR A 103 5.75 5.90 4.27
CA THR A 103 5.94 4.46 4.00
C THR A 103 6.62 3.72 5.13
N LYS A 104 6.99 4.44 6.19
CA LYS A 104 7.62 3.88 7.37
C LYS A 104 6.78 4.22 8.57
N LEU A 105 6.60 3.23 9.45
CA LEU A 105 6.05 3.45 10.78
C LEU A 105 7.00 4.37 11.55
N LEU A 106 6.62 5.64 11.65
CA LEU A 106 7.27 6.60 12.53
C LEU A 106 6.61 6.47 13.90
N ALA A 107 7.40 6.11 14.91
CA ALA A 107 6.87 5.84 16.24
C ALA A 107 6.18 7.10 16.82
N ASN A 108 4.92 6.95 17.24
CA ASN A 108 4.10 7.98 17.89
C ASN A 108 3.78 9.21 17.03
N THR A 109 3.63 9.06 15.71
CA THR A 109 3.21 10.16 14.84
C THR A 109 1.83 9.91 14.21
N SER A 110 1.06 10.99 14.08
CA SER A 110 -0.17 11.08 13.30
C SER A 110 0.20 11.75 11.99
N ASP A 111 0.57 10.96 10.99
CA ASP A 111 1.12 11.46 9.73
C ASP A 111 0.27 11.11 8.51
N ILE A 112 -0.96 10.63 8.74
CA ILE A 112 -1.93 10.43 7.67
C ILE A 112 -2.70 11.71 7.42
N CYS A 113 -2.89 12.05 6.16
CA CYS A 113 -3.78 13.10 5.72
C CYS A 113 -4.80 12.52 4.73
N ILE A 114 -6.05 12.94 4.86
CA ILE A 114 -7.11 12.63 3.91
C ILE A 114 -7.43 13.90 3.13
N LEU A 115 -7.34 13.82 1.81
CA LEU A 115 -7.67 14.90 0.90
C LEU A 115 -9.05 14.63 0.29
N LYS A 116 -9.97 15.58 0.50
CA LYS A 116 -11.32 15.55 -0.06
C LYS A 116 -11.50 16.63 -1.10
N TYR A 117 -12.12 16.29 -2.23
CA TYR A 117 -12.52 17.26 -3.25
C TYR A 117 -13.90 17.84 -2.92
N VAL A 118 -13.97 19.14 -2.65
CA VAL A 118 -15.22 19.86 -2.31
C VAL A 118 -15.32 21.11 -3.16
N ASP A 119 -16.37 21.19 -3.99
CA ASP A 119 -16.70 22.37 -4.81
C ASP A 119 -15.52 22.93 -5.62
N GLY A 120 -14.72 22.07 -6.25
CA GLY A 120 -13.57 22.50 -7.05
C GLY A 120 -12.27 22.74 -6.27
N ASN A 121 -12.25 22.48 -4.97
CA ASN A 121 -11.09 22.68 -4.12
C ASN A 121 -10.72 21.40 -3.38
N ILE A 122 -9.43 21.24 -3.06
CA ILE A 122 -8.96 20.18 -2.18
C ILE A 122 -8.94 20.68 -0.74
N ILE A 123 -9.56 19.92 0.16
CA ILE A 123 -9.57 20.13 1.60
C ILE A 123 -8.76 19.00 2.23
N SER A 124 -7.77 19.38 3.05
CA SER A 124 -6.98 18.46 3.85
C SER A 124 -7.62 18.29 5.23
N SER A 125 -7.75 17.04 5.70
CA SER A 125 -8.19 16.74 7.07
C SER A 125 -7.22 17.26 8.14
N GLY A 126 -5.97 17.56 7.75
CA GLY A 126 -4.85 17.64 8.67
C GLY A 126 -4.38 16.23 9.10
N PRO A 127 -3.33 16.18 9.93
CA PRO A 127 -2.77 14.92 10.43
C PRO A 127 -3.76 14.16 11.30
N ILE A 128 -3.98 12.90 10.97
CA ILE A 128 -4.80 11.93 11.71
C ILE A 128 -4.10 10.57 11.73
N GLY A 129 -4.72 9.61 12.43
CA GLY A 129 -4.23 8.24 12.51
C GLY A 129 -3.13 8.10 13.54
N HIS A 130 -2.79 6.85 13.84
CA HIS A 130 -1.76 6.52 14.81
C HIS A 130 -0.85 5.45 14.23
N TYR A 131 0.45 5.60 14.47
CA TYR A 131 1.47 4.78 13.81
C TYR A 131 1.30 4.79 12.29
N ASN A 132 0.96 5.95 11.72
CA ASN A 132 0.77 6.08 10.28
C ASN A 132 -0.24 5.08 9.69
N SER A 133 -1.22 4.65 10.49
CA SER A 133 -2.35 3.83 10.07
C SER A 133 -3.69 4.49 10.45
N ILE A 134 -4.71 4.26 9.63
CA ILE A 134 -6.09 4.69 9.88
C ILE A 134 -7.03 3.56 9.46
N MET A 135 -8.10 3.37 10.22
CA MET A 135 -9.19 2.49 9.80
C MET A 135 -10.37 3.31 9.31
N TYR A 136 -11.10 2.80 8.34
CA TYR A 136 -12.34 3.42 7.85
C TYR A 136 -13.36 2.36 7.43
N ILE A 137 -14.64 2.71 7.41
CA ILE A 137 -15.69 1.87 6.84
C ILE A 137 -16.03 2.42 5.46
N PRO A 138 -15.78 1.66 4.37
CA PRO A 138 -16.02 2.13 3.01
C PRO A 138 -17.45 2.61 2.81
N ARG A 139 -17.60 3.80 2.21
CA ARG A 139 -18.89 4.42 1.89
C ARG A 139 -19.83 4.65 3.08
N LYS A 140 -19.30 4.79 4.29
CA LYS A 140 -20.08 5.09 5.50
C LYS A 140 -19.68 6.39 6.18
N ASN A 141 -18.60 7.02 5.71
CA ASN A 141 -18.01 8.20 6.31
C ASN A 141 -17.65 8.00 7.78
N VAL A 142 -17.12 6.82 8.12
CA VAL A 142 -16.68 6.47 9.47
C VAL A 142 -15.19 6.19 9.43
N LEU A 143 -14.45 6.94 10.24
CA LEU A 143 -13.01 6.79 10.47
C LEU A 143 -12.79 6.27 11.90
N SER A 144 -11.74 5.50 12.12
CA SER A 144 -11.37 4.96 13.43
C SER A 144 -9.87 5.01 13.65
N GLU A 145 -9.50 5.39 14.87
CA GLU A 145 -8.12 5.36 15.37
C GLU A 145 -8.14 4.75 16.78
N SER A 146 -7.17 3.86 17.05
CA SER A 146 -6.94 3.32 18.38
C SER A 146 -5.51 3.60 18.82
N ASN A 147 -5.34 4.04 20.06
CA ASN A 147 -4.05 4.35 20.65
C ASN A 147 -3.91 3.63 21.99
N TYR A 148 -2.89 2.77 22.11
CA TYR A 148 -2.59 1.99 23.31
C TYR A 148 -1.22 2.32 23.93
N ASN A 149 -0.69 3.51 23.66
CA ASN A 149 0.67 3.88 24.03
C ASN A 149 0.78 4.63 25.37
N LEU A 150 1.96 4.48 25.99
CA LEU A 150 2.41 5.31 27.11
C LEU A 150 1.43 5.34 28.31
N GLY A 151 0.66 4.27 28.49
CA GLY A 151 -0.37 4.19 29.52
C GLY A 151 -1.62 4.98 29.17
N ILE A 152 -1.92 5.15 27.88
CA ILE A 152 -3.18 5.68 27.38
C ILE A 152 -3.82 4.60 26.52
N CYS A 153 -5.11 4.35 26.75
CA CYS A 153 -5.96 3.52 25.91
C CYS A 153 -7.09 4.41 25.39
N SER A 154 -7.07 4.75 24.11
CA SER A 154 -8.15 5.52 23.49
C SER A 154 -8.62 4.90 22.18
N ASN A 155 -9.92 5.01 21.94
CA ASN A 155 -10.55 4.74 20.65
C ASN A 155 -11.28 5.99 20.22
N TRP A 156 -10.98 6.49 19.03
CA TRP A 156 -11.62 7.65 18.45
C TRP A 156 -12.33 7.24 17.16
N TYR A 157 -13.58 7.68 17.02
CA TYR A 157 -14.38 7.48 15.81
C TYR A 157 -14.78 8.83 15.24
N GLY A 158 -14.43 9.08 13.99
CA GLY A 158 -14.63 10.34 13.30
C GLY A 158 -15.32 10.22 11.94
N TYR A 159 -15.49 11.37 11.29
CA TYR A 159 -16.06 11.50 9.96
C TYR A 159 -15.58 12.79 9.28
N LEU A 160 -15.68 12.86 7.95
CA LEU A 160 -15.47 14.07 7.16
C LEU A 160 -16.80 14.81 6.99
N ASN A 161 -16.91 16.05 7.46
CA ASN A 161 -18.15 16.81 7.30
C ASN A 161 -18.33 17.34 5.87
N ASP A 162 -19.44 18.04 5.59
CA ASP A 162 -19.76 18.58 4.25
C ASP A 162 -18.71 19.56 3.69
N LYS A 163 -17.80 20.05 4.53
CA LYS A 163 -16.68 20.91 4.10
C LYS A 163 -15.37 20.14 3.94
N GLY A 164 -15.37 18.82 4.12
CA GLY A 164 -14.17 17.99 4.17
C GLY A 164 -13.33 18.14 5.43
N GLU A 165 -13.85 18.80 6.48
CA GLU A 165 -13.15 18.94 7.76
C GLU A 165 -13.46 17.74 8.66
N LEU A 166 -12.45 17.30 9.43
CA LEU A 166 -12.60 16.22 10.40
C LEU A 166 -13.58 16.60 11.51
N SER A 167 -14.40 15.65 11.94
CA SER A 167 -15.32 15.78 13.06
C SER A 167 -15.44 14.47 13.84
N THR A 168 -15.83 14.54 15.11
CA THR A 168 -15.89 13.36 16.00
C THR A 168 -17.33 12.84 16.12
N HIS A 169 -17.50 11.54 15.91
CA HIS A 169 -18.69 10.82 16.32
C HIS A 169 -18.67 10.56 17.82
N CYS A 170 -17.69 9.78 18.28
CA CYS A 170 -17.53 9.41 19.67
C CYS A 170 -16.08 9.02 19.98
N GLU A 171 -15.71 9.05 21.25
CA GLU A 171 -14.37 8.72 21.73
C GLU A 171 -14.47 8.05 23.10
N SER A 172 -13.66 7.01 23.33
CA SER A 172 -13.43 6.43 24.65
C SER A 172 -11.96 6.64 25.02
N TYR A 173 -11.68 7.06 26.25
CA TYR A 173 -10.33 7.37 26.71
C TYR A 173 -10.10 6.84 28.14
N GLU A 174 -8.96 6.20 28.36
CA GLU A 174 -8.51 5.76 29.68
C GLU A 174 -7.01 6.06 29.87
N GLU A 175 -6.67 6.63 31.02
CA GLU A 175 -5.29 6.67 31.52
C GLU A 175 -5.01 5.43 32.38
N CYS A 176 -3.99 4.68 32.01
CA CYS A 176 -3.43 3.52 32.72
C CYS A 176 -2.03 3.83 33.30
N PRO A 177 -1.89 4.79 34.23
CA PRO A 177 -0.61 5.02 34.88
C PRO A 177 -0.19 3.76 35.66
N GLU A 178 0.99 3.22 35.35
CA GLU A 178 1.56 2.03 36.01
C GLU A 178 0.75 0.71 35.82
N GLY A 179 -0.11 0.65 34.80
CA GLY A 179 -0.88 -0.56 34.46
C GLY A 179 -2.12 -0.80 35.32
N GLU A 180 -2.53 0.16 36.15
CA GLU A 180 -3.82 0.14 36.84
C GLU A 180 -4.88 0.87 36.00
N SER A 181 -5.92 0.15 35.59
CA SER A 181 -7.10 0.70 34.91
C SER A 181 -7.86 1.63 35.87
N LEU A 182 -8.08 2.87 35.44
CA LEU A 182 -8.84 3.88 36.18
C LEU A 182 -10.29 3.99 35.70
N GLY A 183 -10.64 3.26 34.64
CA GLY A 183 -11.93 3.29 33.97
C GLY A 183 -11.94 4.27 32.80
N PHE A 184 -12.70 3.92 31.77
CA PHE A 184 -12.88 4.76 30.58
C PHE A 184 -13.79 5.96 30.87
N THR A 185 -13.42 7.10 30.29
CA THR A 185 -14.30 8.25 30.08
C THR A 185 -14.79 8.21 28.63
N TYR A 186 -16.08 8.48 28.43
CA TYR A 186 -16.72 8.34 27.13
C TYR A 186 -17.28 9.68 26.65
N TYR A 187 -17.14 9.96 25.37
CA TYR A 187 -17.59 11.19 24.73
C TYR A 187 -18.43 10.87 23.49
N VAL A 188 -19.51 11.61 23.28
CA VAL A 188 -20.31 11.60 22.04
C VAL A 188 -20.39 13.03 21.53
N LYS A 189 -19.93 13.28 20.30
CA LYS A 189 -19.86 14.61 19.68
C LYS A 189 -19.18 15.67 20.55
N GLY A 190 -18.14 15.25 21.29
CA GLY A 190 -17.34 16.11 22.18
C GLY A 190 -17.93 16.34 23.57
N GLU A 191 -19.09 15.75 23.90
CA GLU A 191 -19.71 15.86 25.22
C GLU A 191 -19.51 14.55 26.01
N GLU A 192 -19.12 14.66 27.28
CA GLU A 192 -18.95 13.50 28.17
C GLU A 192 -20.30 12.83 28.46
N VAL A 193 -20.36 11.51 28.31
CA VAL A 193 -21.57 10.70 28.47
C VAL A 193 -21.31 9.45 29.30
N SER A 194 -22.38 8.74 29.68
CA SER A 194 -22.26 7.41 30.29
C SER A 194 -21.84 6.34 29.27
N GLU A 195 -21.23 5.25 29.74
CA GLU A 195 -20.89 4.08 28.92
C GLU A 195 -22.10 3.53 28.15
N ASP A 196 -23.27 3.42 28.79
CA ASP A 196 -24.48 2.96 28.12
C ASP A 196 -24.89 3.88 26.97
N GLU A 197 -24.76 5.20 27.14
CA GLU A 197 -25.08 6.17 26.08
C GLU A 197 -24.07 6.13 24.93
N TYR A 198 -22.78 5.97 25.26
CA TYR A 198 -21.72 5.75 24.28
C TYR A 198 -21.96 4.50 23.46
N ASN A 199 -22.16 3.34 24.10
CA ASN A 199 -22.37 2.06 23.42
C ASN A 199 -23.62 2.09 22.53
N ASN A 200 -24.73 2.67 23.01
CA ASN A 200 -25.93 2.84 22.18
C ASN A 200 -25.69 3.75 20.96
N TYR A 201 -24.87 4.79 21.09
CA TYR A 201 -24.52 5.65 19.96
C TYR A 201 -23.56 4.96 18.99
N TYR A 202 -22.54 4.28 19.52
CA TYR A 202 -21.59 3.47 18.78
C TYR A 202 -22.31 2.45 17.91
N ASP A 203 -23.14 1.58 18.51
CA ASP A 203 -23.90 0.55 17.80
C ASP A 203 -24.85 1.12 16.73
N ALA A 204 -25.28 2.37 16.89
CA ALA A 204 -26.21 3.03 15.96
C ALA A 204 -25.53 3.73 14.78
N VAL A 205 -24.27 4.11 14.91
CA VAL A 205 -23.53 4.91 13.91
C VAL A 205 -22.41 4.12 13.26
N ILE A 206 -21.75 3.24 14.03
CA ILE A 206 -20.62 2.44 13.59
C ILE A 206 -21.18 1.07 13.17
N ASP A 207 -21.69 1.00 11.95
CA ASP A 207 -22.26 -0.19 11.34
C ASP A 207 -21.54 -0.51 10.02
N GLY A 208 -20.77 -1.60 10.02
CA GLY A 208 -19.99 -2.08 8.89
C GLY A 208 -18.65 -2.69 9.30
N GLU A 209 -17.92 -3.19 8.31
CA GLU A 209 -16.58 -3.75 8.49
C GLU A 209 -15.54 -2.66 8.24
N PHE A 210 -14.59 -2.53 9.17
CA PHE A 210 -13.46 -1.63 8.99
C PHE A 210 -12.46 -2.24 8.02
N THR A 211 -11.93 -1.38 7.16
CA THR A 211 -10.70 -1.64 6.41
C THR A 211 -9.60 -0.73 6.95
N GLY A 212 -8.35 -1.18 6.88
CA GLY A 212 -7.18 -0.39 7.25
C GLY A 212 -6.53 0.25 6.03
N TRP A 213 -5.95 1.43 6.21
CA TRP A 213 -4.96 2.00 5.31
C TRP A 213 -3.72 2.38 6.11
N SER A 214 -2.56 2.06 5.57
CA SER A 214 -1.28 2.54 6.09
C SER A 214 -0.32 2.73 4.93
N GLY A 215 0.48 3.80 4.96
CA GLY A 215 1.41 4.06 3.87
C GLY A 215 2.58 3.06 3.81
N ASN A 216 2.82 2.28 4.87
CA ASN A 216 3.79 1.18 4.87
C ASN A 216 3.24 -0.11 4.23
N ASN A 217 1.92 -0.24 4.08
CA ASN A 217 1.35 -1.40 3.43
C ASN A 217 1.58 -1.27 1.93
N SER A 218 2.21 -2.28 1.36
CA SER A 218 2.14 -2.46 -0.08
C SER A 218 0.73 -2.97 -0.38
N SER A 219 -0.10 -2.15 -1.00
CA SER A 219 -1.21 -2.66 -1.83
C SER A 219 -0.88 -2.31 -3.29
N ASN A 220 -1.43 -3.06 -4.24
CA ASN A 220 -1.39 -2.71 -5.67
C ASN A 220 -2.04 -1.34 -5.98
N THR A 221 -2.79 -0.79 -5.02
CA THR A 221 -3.45 0.53 -5.06
C THR A 221 -2.69 1.61 -4.26
N THR A 222 -1.46 1.33 -3.78
CA THR A 222 -0.64 2.28 -3.02
C THR A 222 0.58 2.75 -3.84
N TYR A 223 0.61 4.05 -4.12
CA TYR A 223 1.61 4.67 -5.00
C TYR A 223 2.59 5.52 -4.22
N ILE A 224 3.90 5.28 -4.40
CA ILE A 224 4.95 6.18 -3.92
C ILE A 224 4.82 7.54 -4.60
N LEU A 225 4.69 8.61 -3.82
CA LEU A 225 4.61 9.97 -4.34
C LEU A 225 5.92 10.36 -5.05
N ASN A 226 5.83 10.50 -6.36
CA ASN A 226 6.89 10.94 -7.28
C ASN A 226 6.27 11.44 -8.61
N GLU A 227 7.10 11.93 -9.54
CA GLU A 227 6.64 12.45 -10.84
C GLU A 227 5.83 11.42 -11.64
N GLU A 228 6.24 10.15 -11.67
CA GLU A 228 5.55 9.08 -12.39
C GLU A 228 4.16 8.77 -11.79
N SER A 229 4.07 8.62 -10.47
CA SER A 229 2.78 8.40 -9.78
C SER A 229 1.81 9.58 -9.94
N LEU A 230 2.32 10.82 -10.03
CA LEU A 230 1.51 12.00 -10.28
C LEU A 230 0.99 12.02 -11.72
N GLU A 231 1.79 11.57 -12.68
CA GLU A 231 1.34 11.40 -14.07
C GLU A 231 0.25 10.33 -14.17
N LEU A 232 0.39 9.18 -13.48
CA LEU A 232 -0.64 8.14 -13.39
C LEU A 232 -1.94 8.67 -12.75
N LEU A 233 -1.82 9.46 -11.69
CA LEU A 233 -2.98 10.11 -11.05
C LEU A 233 -3.67 11.04 -12.06
N ARG A 234 -2.91 11.88 -12.77
CA ARG A 234 -3.44 12.80 -13.79
C ARG A 234 -4.02 12.08 -15.00
N SER A 235 -3.54 10.90 -15.38
CA SER A 235 -4.13 10.11 -16.46
C SER A 235 -5.36 9.31 -16.03
N GLY A 236 -5.64 9.24 -14.72
CA GLY A 236 -6.69 8.39 -14.15
C GLY A 236 -6.36 6.90 -14.22
N GLU A 237 -5.06 6.56 -14.35
CA GLU A 237 -4.56 5.18 -14.37
C GLU A 237 -4.21 4.65 -12.97
N VAL A 238 -4.44 5.45 -11.93
CA VAL A 238 -4.44 4.97 -10.54
C VAL A 238 -5.73 4.22 -10.25
N GLU A 239 -5.60 3.08 -9.57
CA GLU A 239 -6.74 2.29 -9.15
C GLU A 239 -7.30 2.79 -7.81
N ILE A 240 -8.62 2.64 -7.63
CA ILE A 240 -9.30 2.96 -6.37
C ILE A 240 -9.37 1.68 -5.55
N ASP A 241 -8.85 1.72 -4.33
CA ASP A 241 -9.02 0.65 -3.34
C ASP A 241 -10.47 0.66 -2.86
N ASP A 242 -11.24 -0.33 -3.34
CA ASP A 242 -12.65 -0.51 -3.02
C ASP A 242 -12.87 -1.89 -2.37
N PRO A 243 -12.78 -1.97 -1.02
CA PRO A 243 -12.97 -3.21 -0.29
C PRO A 243 -14.34 -3.86 -0.50
N SER A 244 -15.35 -3.09 -0.92
CA SER A 244 -16.70 -3.62 -1.13
C SER A 244 -16.80 -4.58 -2.32
N LYS A 245 -15.83 -4.55 -3.25
CA LYS A 245 -15.76 -5.48 -4.39
C LYS A 245 -15.14 -6.84 -4.02
N LYS A 246 -14.39 -6.93 -2.92
CA LYS A 246 -13.57 -8.09 -2.52
C LYS A 246 -14.40 -9.38 -2.29
N SER A 247 -15.64 -9.25 -1.82
CA SER A 247 -16.54 -10.41 -1.58
C SER A 247 -17.15 -11.07 -2.83
N ASN A 248 -16.93 -10.53 -4.04
CA ASN A 248 -17.47 -11.07 -5.30
C ASN A 248 -16.42 -11.79 -6.17
N HIS A 249 -15.27 -12.12 -5.60
CA HIS A 249 -14.14 -12.69 -6.32
C HIS A 249 -14.28 -14.22 -6.50
N PRO A 250 -14.35 -14.75 -7.73
CA PRO A 250 -14.53 -16.18 -7.98
C PRO A 250 -13.39 -17.06 -7.42
N GLU A 251 -12.19 -16.50 -7.28
CA GLU A 251 -11.04 -17.15 -6.65
C GLU A 251 -11.29 -17.44 -5.17
N VAL A 252 -12.01 -16.58 -4.45
CA VAL A 252 -12.30 -16.76 -3.01
C VAL A 252 -13.15 -18.02 -2.79
N GLU A 253 -14.15 -18.26 -3.64
CA GLU A 253 -14.94 -19.49 -3.60
C GLU A 253 -14.07 -20.72 -3.91
N ALA A 254 -13.18 -20.62 -4.90
CA ALA A 254 -12.31 -21.72 -5.29
C ALA A 254 -11.25 -22.05 -4.22
N TYR A 255 -10.71 -21.03 -3.54
CA TYR A 255 -9.81 -21.18 -2.40
C TYR A 255 -10.51 -21.82 -1.20
N SER A 256 -11.78 -21.51 -0.96
CA SER A 256 -12.57 -22.17 0.09
C SER A 256 -12.59 -23.69 -0.09
N GLU A 257 -12.79 -24.18 -1.32
CA GLU A 257 -12.79 -25.61 -1.61
C GLU A 257 -11.38 -26.24 -1.51
N LEU A 258 -10.33 -25.52 -1.93
CA LEU A 258 -8.95 -25.97 -1.74
C LEU A 258 -8.63 -26.15 -0.25
N LEU A 259 -8.96 -25.16 0.58
CA LEU A 259 -8.67 -25.18 2.03
C LEU A 259 -9.44 -26.29 2.76
N LYS A 260 -10.71 -26.53 2.41
CA LYS A 260 -11.45 -27.70 2.92
C LYS A 260 -10.75 -29.02 2.60
N GLY A 261 -10.20 -29.14 1.40
CA GLY A 261 -9.40 -30.30 1.01
C GLY A 261 -8.14 -30.45 1.86
N MET A 262 -7.38 -29.36 2.01
CA MET A 262 -6.15 -29.35 2.82
C MET A 262 -6.40 -29.70 4.28
N LEU A 263 -7.44 -29.15 4.90
CA LEU A 263 -7.81 -29.43 6.30
C LEU A 263 -8.09 -30.91 6.58
N GLN A 264 -8.52 -31.68 5.56
CA GLN A 264 -8.75 -33.12 5.72
C GLN A 264 -7.45 -33.92 5.76
N ASP A 265 -6.37 -33.36 5.23
CA ASP A 265 -5.08 -34.01 5.03
C ASP A 265 -4.03 -33.62 6.09
N VAL A 266 -4.33 -32.64 6.96
CA VAL A 266 -3.42 -32.16 8.01
C VAL A 266 -4.00 -32.32 9.42
N ASP A 267 -3.14 -32.65 10.38
CA ASP A 267 -3.49 -32.72 11.81
C ASP A 267 -3.23 -31.37 12.54
N GLU A 268 -2.55 -30.43 11.87
CA GLU A 268 -2.14 -29.12 12.40
C GLU A 268 -2.96 -28.00 11.73
N PRO A 269 -3.14 -26.83 12.40
CA PRO A 269 -3.83 -25.69 11.79
C PRO A 269 -3.20 -25.28 10.46
N LEU A 270 -4.05 -24.75 9.59
CA LEU A 270 -3.58 -23.95 8.46
C LEU A 270 -3.50 -22.50 8.91
N ARG A 271 -2.51 -21.77 8.41
CA ARG A 271 -2.52 -20.31 8.46
C ARG A 271 -2.55 -19.75 7.06
N VAL A 272 -3.48 -18.84 6.82
CA VAL A 272 -3.74 -18.36 5.47
C VAL A 272 -3.83 -16.85 5.40
N ALA A 273 -3.53 -16.33 4.22
CA ALA A 273 -3.73 -14.95 3.87
C ALA A 273 -4.04 -14.81 2.38
N LEU A 274 -4.97 -13.92 2.06
CA LEU A 274 -5.14 -13.42 0.68
C LEU A 274 -4.14 -12.30 0.46
N ILE A 275 -3.34 -12.40 -0.60
CA ILE A 275 -2.30 -11.44 -0.95
C ILE A 275 -2.46 -11.05 -2.42
N THR A 276 -1.88 -9.92 -2.81
CA THR A 276 -1.76 -9.50 -4.21
C THR A 276 -0.29 -9.47 -4.57
N ILE A 277 0.19 -10.41 -5.38
CA ILE A 277 1.60 -10.42 -5.77
C ILE A 277 1.85 -9.50 -6.95
N ASP A 278 0.99 -9.57 -7.97
CA ASP A 278 1.05 -8.70 -9.15
C ASP A 278 -0.11 -7.69 -9.19
N ASN A 279 -0.05 -6.76 -10.14
CA ASN A 279 -1.05 -5.69 -10.28
C ASN A 279 -2.30 -6.16 -11.05
N ASP A 280 -2.69 -7.42 -10.89
CA ASP A 280 -3.97 -7.90 -11.38
C ASP A 280 -5.04 -7.88 -10.27
N ASN A 281 -6.30 -8.07 -10.65
CA ASN A 281 -7.45 -8.01 -9.74
C ASN A 281 -7.78 -9.39 -9.11
N THR A 282 -6.83 -10.32 -9.14
CA THR A 282 -6.97 -11.68 -8.65
C THR A 282 -6.14 -11.83 -7.39
N TYR A 283 -6.76 -12.32 -6.32
CA TYR A 283 -5.98 -12.67 -5.14
C TYR A 283 -5.14 -13.91 -5.35
N GLU A 284 -3.91 -13.89 -4.87
CA GLU A 284 -3.16 -15.08 -4.51
C GLU A 284 -3.50 -15.52 -3.09
N LEU A 285 -3.39 -16.81 -2.84
CA LEU A 285 -3.54 -17.41 -1.51
C LEU A 285 -2.18 -17.90 -1.02
N ALA A 286 -1.73 -17.37 0.12
CA ALA A 286 -0.66 -17.95 0.90
C ALA A 286 -1.22 -18.94 1.92
N VAL A 287 -0.63 -20.13 1.98
CA VAL A 287 -0.97 -21.17 2.96
C VAL A 287 0.29 -21.66 3.64
N PHE A 288 0.38 -21.45 4.94
CA PHE A 288 1.39 -22.05 5.78
C PHE A 288 0.81 -23.30 6.46
N GLN A 289 1.56 -24.40 6.36
CA GLN A 289 1.18 -25.67 6.98
C GLN A 289 2.09 -25.97 8.17
N GLY A 290 1.48 -26.19 9.33
CA GLY A 290 2.16 -26.74 10.50
C GLY A 290 2.90 -25.74 11.39
N ASN A 291 3.98 -26.18 12.04
CA ASN A 291 4.61 -25.45 13.16
C ASN A 291 5.57 -24.32 12.72
N ALA A 292 4.99 -23.13 12.51
CA ALA A 292 5.45 -21.74 12.65
C ALA A 292 6.82 -21.25 12.14
N HIS A 293 7.90 -22.06 12.10
CA HIS A 293 9.26 -21.49 11.98
C HIS A 293 10.25 -22.30 11.13
N ILE A 294 9.79 -23.30 10.37
CA ILE A 294 10.68 -24.14 9.53
C ILE A 294 10.34 -24.02 8.05
N ASP A 295 9.06 -24.11 7.71
CA ASP A 295 8.60 -24.26 6.34
C ASP A 295 8.12 -22.92 5.74
N GLY A 296 8.09 -22.85 4.41
CA GLY A 296 7.62 -21.68 3.68
C GLY A 296 6.12 -21.70 3.45
N ALA A 297 5.60 -20.67 2.79
CA ALA A 297 4.23 -20.64 2.29
C ALA A 297 4.10 -21.43 0.99
N LEU A 298 3.02 -22.22 0.90
CA LEU A 298 2.47 -22.66 -0.38
C LEU A 298 1.69 -21.50 -0.99
N LEU A 299 2.03 -21.13 -2.22
CA LEU A 299 1.34 -20.06 -2.94
C LEU A 299 0.45 -20.62 -4.05
N TYR A 300 -0.76 -20.08 -4.15
CA TYR A 300 -1.75 -20.42 -5.17
C TYR A 300 -2.26 -19.15 -5.84
N SER A 301 -2.55 -19.24 -7.14
CA SER A 301 -3.25 -18.21 -7.91
C SER A 301 -4.49 -18.85 -8.55
N TYR A 302 -5.37 -18.02 -9.10
CA TYR A 302 -6.61 -18.46 -9.75
C TYR A 302 -6.62 -18.01 -11.21
N ARG A 303 -6.72 -18.97 -12.13
CA ARG A 303 -6.77 -18.66 -13.56
C ARG A 303 -7.56 -19.70 -14.32
N ASP A 304 -8.17 -19.28 -15.43
CA ASP A 304 -8.99 -20.16 -16.28
C ASP A 304 -10.10 -20.91 -15.51
N ASN A 305 -10.60 -20.29 -14.42
CA ASN A 305 -11.55 -20.84 -13.45
C ASN A 305 -11.04 -22.00 -12.58
N GLU A 306 -9.72 -22.13 -12.41
CA GLU A 306 -9.10 -23.17 -11.60
C GLU A 306 -8.02 -22.59 -10.68
N VAL A 307 -7.87 -23.18 -9.49
CA VAL A 307 -6.77 -22.86 -8.58
C VAL A 307 -5.51 -23.56 -9.08
N VAL A 308 -4.42 -22.82 -9.21
CA VAL A 308 -3.14 -23.32 -9.70
C VAL A 308 -2.05 -23.02 -8.69
N SER A 309 -1.29 -24.06 -8.31
CA SER A 309 -0.09 -23.87 -7.49
C SER A 309 0.95 -23.06 -8.25
N LEU A 310 1.55 -22.10 -7.57
CA LEU A 310 2.62 -21.27 -8.11
C LEU A 310 3.99 -21.93 -8.02
N ALA A 311 4.11 -23.12 -7.41
CA ALA A 311 5.35 -23.86 -7.27
C ALA A 311 6.12 -24.00 -8.59
N ILE A 312 7.44 -23.79 -8.53
CA ILE A 312 8.36 -23.98 -9.65
C ILE A 312 9.44 -25.01 -9.30
N ASP A 313 10.18 -25.47 -10.31
CA ASP A 313 11.27 -26.44 -10.10
C ASP A 313 12.32 -25.88 -9.13
N GLY A 314 12.56 -26.59 -8.03
CA GLY A 314 13.44 -26.17 -6.94
C GLY A 314 12.80 -25.29 -5.86
N PHE A 315 11.56 -24.84 -6.04
CA PHE A 315 10.84 -23.94 -5.14
C PHE A 315 9.38 -24.40 -4.95
N PRO A 316 9.16 -25.45 -4.13
CA PRO A 316 7.82 -25.94 -3.83
C PRO A 316 7.05 -25.04 -2.84
N GLU A 317 7.78 -24.29 -2.02
CA GLU A 317 7.31 -23.38 -0.98
C GLU A 317 8.21 -22.14 -0.99
N TYR A 318 7.67 -21.02 -0.50
CA TYR A 318 8.31 -19.71 -0.56
C TYR A 318 8.44 -19.10 0.83
N GLY A 319 9.61 -18.57 1.15
CA GLY A 319 9.90 -18.02 2.46
C GLY A 319 10.89 -18.85 3.28
N SER A 320 11.28 -18.29 4.41
CA SER A 320 12.08 -18.94 5.43
C SER A 320 11.57 -18.52 6.80
N TYR A 321 11.72 -19.41 7.79
CA TYR A 321 11.29 -19.13 9.17
C TYR A 321 9.82 -18.67 9.29
N GLY A 322 8.96 -19.15 8.39
CA GLY A 322 7.54 -18.77 8.36
C GLY A 322 7.25 -17.41 7.75
N SER A 323 8.16 -16.81 6.97
CA SER A 323 7.88 -15.54 6.30
C SER A 323 8.53 -15.36 4.93
N PHE A 324 7.96 -14.46 4.14
CA PHE A 324 8.55 -13.93 2.90
C PHE A 324 8.17 -12.45 2.74
N GLU A 325 8.93 -11.72 1.93
CA GLU A 325 8.65 -10.34 1.56
C GLU A 325 7.82 -10.30 0.28
N LEU A 326 6.73 -9.54 0.29
CA LEU A 326 5.97 -9.12 -0.88
C LEU A 326 6.54 -7.82 -1.41
N LEU A 327 6.95 -7.81 -2.68
CA LEU A 327 7.38 -6.62 -3.41
C LEU A 327 6.30 -6.30 -4.46
N GLN A 328 5.10 -5.95 -4.00
CA GLN A 328 3.89 -5.94 -4.85
C GLN A 328 4.02 -5.04 -6.08
N ASN A 329 4.59 -3.85 -5.92
CA ASN A 329 4.82 -2.90 -7.02
C ASN A 329 5.74 -3.45 -8.13
N LEU A 330 6.48 -4.52 -7.85
CA LEU A 330 7.34 -5.22 -8.81
C LEU A 330 6.71 -6.50 -9.35
N GLY A 331 5.57 -6.97 -8.81
CA GLY A 331 5.03 -8.28 -9.15
C GLY A 331 5.86 -9.41 -8.55
N MET A 332 6.47 -9.23 -7.38
CA MET A 332 7.53 -10.13 -6.89
C MET A 332 7.39 -10.52 -5.42
N ILE A 333 8.03 -11.63 -5.07
CA ILE A 333 8.33 -12.02 -3.69
C ILE A 333 9.83 -12.20 -3.50
N SER A 334 10.32 -11.94 -2.29
CA SER A 334 11.68 -12.22 -1.88
C SER A 334 11.75 -12.97 -0.56
N TYR A 335 12.79 -13.76 -0.39
CA TYR A 335 13.15 -14.31 0.90
C TYR A 335 14.62 -14.76 0.90
N SER A 336 15.19 -14.86 2.09
CA SER A 336 16.56 -15.32 2.30
C SER A 336 16.60 -16.47 3.29
N TYR A 337 17.65 -17.29 3.26
CA TYR A 337 17.91 -18.23 4.35
C TYR A 337 19.41 -18.31 4.65
N ASP A 338 19.71 -18.49 5.93
CA ASP A 338 21.08 -18.66 6.41
C ASP A 338 21.66 -19.97 5.90
N ARG A 339 22.95 -19.94 5.56
CA ARG A 339 23.68 -21.19 5.31
C ARG A 339 23.93 -21.92 6.62
N ASN A 340 23.89 -23.26 6.56
CA ASN A 340 24.25 -24.14 7.68
C ASN A 340 25.56 -23.68 8.35
N GLY A 341 25.46 -23.23 9.60
CA GLY A 341 26.57 -22.67 10.38
C GLY A 341 26.57 -21.14 10.52
N GLY A 342 25.55 -20.44 9.99
CA GLY A 342 25.32 -19.00 10.16
C GLY A 342 26.30 -18.09 9.42
N ALA A 343 27.12 -18.65 8.53
CA ALA A 343 28.11 -17.90 7.75
C ALA A 343 27.69 -17.88 6.28
N GLY A 344 27.14 -16.74 5.86
CA GLY A 344 26.60 -16.54 4.51
C GLY A 344 25.10 -16.78 4.41
N GLU A 345 24.54 -16.38 3.27
CA GLU A 345 23.10 -16.39 2.99
C GLU A 345 22.83 -16.80 1.54
N TYR A 346 21.62 -17.30 1.31
CA TYR A 346 21.00 -17.28 -0.01
C TYR A 346 19.85 -16.30 0.00
N ARG A 347 19.62 -15.60 -1.11
CA ARG A 347 18.47 -14.71 -1.30
C ARG A 347 17.86 -14.95 -2.67
N PHE A 348 16.55 -15.02 -2.73
CA PHE A 348 15.80 -15.29 -3.96
C PHE A 348 14.83 -14.17 -4.23
N TYR A 349 14.74 -13.78 -5.49
CA TYR A 349 13.74 -12.87 -6.02
C TYR A 349 12.94 -13.63 -7.07
N LEU A 350 11.64 -13.76 -6.86
CA LEU A 350 10.75 -14.44 -7.78
C LEU A 350 9.67 -13.50 -8.26
N SER A 351 9.36 -13.56 -9.56
CA SER A 351 8.35 -12.73 -10.20
C SER A 351 7.14 -13.55 -10.60
N LEU A 352 5.95 -12.99 -10.34
CA LEU A 352 4.69 -13.43 -10.91
C LEU A 352 4.36 -12.51 -12.09
N ALA A 353 4.25 -13.10 -13.28
CA ALA A 353 3.79 -12.37 -14.44
C ALA A 353 2.93 -13.27 -15.33
N ASN A 354 1.76 -12.78 -15.73
CA ASN A 354 0.78 -13.55 -16.52
C ASN A 354 0.41 -14.87 -15.81
N GLY A 355 0.19 -14.81 -14.49
CA GLY A 355 -0.16 -15.95 -13.66
C GLY A 355 0.90 -17.06 -13.60
N LYS A 356 2.18 -16.73 -13.85
CA LYS A 356 3.27 -17.70 -13.77
C LYS A 356 4.43 -17.15 -12.94
N MET A 357 4.75 -17.89 -11.88
CA MET A 357 5.93 -17.63 -11.06
C MET A 357 7.21 -18.04 -11.81
N THR A 358 8.26 -17.23 -11.68
CA THR A 358 9.61 -17.53 -12.19
C THR A 358 10.69 -17.01 -11.24
N LEU A 359 11.80 -17.74 -11.11
CA LEU A 359 12.99 -17.23 -10.43
C LEU A 359 13.62 -16.14 -11.30
N ASP A 360 13.66 -14.90 -10.81
CA ASP A 360 14.30 -13.77 -11.47
C ASP A 360 15.80 -13.73 -11.15
N LYS A 361 16.14 -13.85 -9.86
CA LYS A 361 17.54 -13.89 -9.39
C LYS A 361 17.73 -14.82 -8.19
N GLY A 362 18.80 -15.60 -8.22
CA GLY A 362 19.36 -16.29 -7.06
C GLY A 362 20.69 -15.66 -6.64
N LEU A 363 20.71 -15.03 -5.47
CA LEU A 363 21.89 -14.44 -4.86
C LEU A 363 22.45 -15.36 -3.78
N GLN A 364 23.77 -15.36 -3.64
CA GLN A 364 24.46 -16.10 -2.59
C GLN A 364 25.67 -15.30 -2.09
N ALA A 365 25.82 -15.24 -0.77
CA ALA A 365 27.01 -14.72 -0.11
C ALA A 365 27.69 -15.83 0.70
N ASP A 366 28.98 -16.05 0.45
CA ASP A 366 29.82 -17.03 1.12
C ASP A 366 30.84 -16.33 2.02
N ILE A 367 30.55 -16.35 3.32
CA ILE A 367 31.37 -15.71 4.34
C ILE A 367 32.23 -16.76 5.04
N THR A 368 33.54 -16.54 5.09
CA THR A 368 34.48 -17.41 5.81
C THR A 368 35.21 -16.63 6.89
N PHE A 369 35.23 -17.17 8.11
CA PHE A 369 35.98 -16.61 9.25
C PHE A 369 37.24 -17.43 9.56
N THR A 370 38.21 -16.84 10.25
CA THR A 370 39.35 -17.52 10.86
C THR A 370 38.93 -18.23 12.16
N GLU A 371 39.77 -19.10 12.70
CA GLU A 371 39.51 -19.76 14.01
C GLU A 371 39.38 -18.75 15.16
N ASP A 372 40.00 -17.57 15.03
CA ASP A 372 39.93 -16.47 16.00
C ASP A 372 38.71 -15.53 15.76
N GLY A 373 37.85 -15.86 14.79
CA GLY A 373 36.63 -15.11 14.47
C GLY A 373 36.81 -13.90 13.54
N GLU A 374 37.99 -13.72 12.94
CA GLU A 374 38.21 -12.62 11.98
C GLU A 374 37.67 -12.99 10.59
N LEU A 375 37.07 -12.03 9.88
CA LEU A 375 36.65 -12.24 8.49
C LEU A 375 37.87 -12.57 7.61
N LYS A 376 37.84 -13.74 6.98
CA LYS A 376 38.91 -14.23 6.10
C LYS A 376 38.60 -13.95 4.63
N GLU A 377 37.38 -14.24 4.21
CA GLU A 377 36.97 -14.18 2.80
C GLU A 377 35.46 -13.95 2.72
N ASN A 378 35.04 -13.14 1.74
CA ASN A 378 33.66 -13.02 1.35
C ASN A 378 33.57 -13.17 -0.17
N LYS A 379 32.70 -14.04 -0.67
CA LYS A 379 32.44 -14.24 -2.09
C LYS A 379 30.97 -14.11 -2.37
N TYR A 380 30.64 -13.49 -3.48
CA TYR A 380 29.27 -13.22 -3.88
C TYR A 380 28.98 -13.90 -5.20
N TYR A 381 27.75 -14.38 -5.35
CA TYR A 381 27.33 -15.07 -6.57
C TYR A 381 25.94 -14.60 -7.01
N LEU A 382 25.78 -14.49 -8.34
CA LEU A 382 24.49 -14.33 -9.01
C LEU A 382 24.29 -15.55 -9.92
N ASP A 383 23.22 -16.30 -9.67
CA ASP A 383 22.86 -17.51 -10.42
C ASP A 383 24.04 -18.51 -10.52
N GLY A 384 24.81 -18.61 -9.43
CA GLY A 384 25.99 -19.47 -9.30
C GLY A 384 27.27 -18.95 -9.97
N GLN A 385 27.26 -17.74 -10.54
CA GLN A 385 28.46 -17.09 -11.09
C GLN A 385 29.02 -16.08 -10.10
N GLU A 386 30.32 -16.14 -9.85
CA GLU A 386 30.99 -15.22 -8.92
C GLU A 386 30.93 -13.78 -9.45
N ILE A 387 30.46 -12.86 -8.61
CA ILE A 387 30.36 -11.42 -8.88
C ILE A 387 31.12 -10.63 -7.80
N THR A 388 31.29 -9.33 -8.04
CA THR A 388 31.86 -8.44 -7.03
C THR A 388 30.84 -8.12 -5.93
N GLY A 389 31.33 -7.72 -4.75
CA GLY A 389 30.44 -7.24 -3.68
C GLY A 389 29.66 -5.98 -4.09
N GLU A 390 30.27 -5.07 -4.85
CA GLU A 390 29.58 -3.88 -5.37
C GLU A 390 28.40 -4.24 -6.29
N GLU A 391 28.57 -5.26 -7.14
CA GLU A 391 27.47 -5.77 -7.98
C GLU A 391 26.38 -6.45 -7.13
N TYR A 392 26.77 -7.19 -6.09
CA TYR A 392 25.81 -7.85 -5.19
C TYR A 392 24.93 -6.83 -4.46
N GLU A 393 25.54 -5.83 -3.82
CA GLU A 393 24.81 -4.77 -3.10
C GLU A 393 23.94 -3.96 -4.06
N SER A 394 24.46 -3.60 -5.24
CA SER A 394 23.67 -2.85 -6.23
C SER A 394 22.43 -3.59 -6.71
N ILE A 395 22.45 -4.94 -6.74
CA ILE A 395 21.26 -5.73 -7.07
C ILE A 395 20.26 -5.65 -5.92
N ILE A 396 20.70 -5.87 -4.68
CA ILE A 396 19.83 -5.81 -3.49
C ILE A 396 19.17 -4.44 -3.38
N GLU A 397 19.96 -3.36 -3.47
CA GLU A 397 19.47 -1.98 -3.42
C GLU A 397 18.39 -1.70 -4.46
N SER A 398 18.41 -2.37 -5.62
CA SER A 398 17.40 -2.18 -6.67
C SER A 398 16.02 -2.74 -6.31
N TYR A 399 15.96 -3.79 -5.47
CA TYR A 399 14.69 -4.35 -4.99
C TYR A 399 14.26 -3.70 -3.67
N GLU A 400 15.19 -3.47 -2.74
CA GLU A 400 14.89 -2.82 -1.45
C GLU A 400 14.48 -1.35 -1.58
N ALA A 401 14.66 -0.74 -2.75
CA ALA A 401 14.10 0.58 -3.06
C ALA A 401 12.56 0.57 -3.26
N SER A 402 11.95 -0.61 -3.43
CA SER A 402 10.51 -0.80 -3.59
C SER A 402 9.80 -0.91 -2.23
N LEU A 403 8.47 -0.68 -2.22
CA LEU A 403 7.68 -0.99 -1.03
C LEU A 403 7.63 -2.49 -0.86
N SER A 404 7.94 -2.93 0.37
CA SER A 404 7.83 -4.33 0.75
C SER A 404 6.96 -4.49 1.99
N GLU A 405 6.23 -5.59 2.02
CA GLU A 405 5.49 -6.05 3.20
C GLU A 405 5.94 -7.46 3.54
N ILE A 406 6.08 -7.76 4.83
CA ILE A 406 6.43 -9.11 5.26
C ILE A 406 5.13 -9.87 5.49
N VAL A 407 4.93 -10.94 4.72
CA VAL A 407 3.91 -11.95 5.01
C VAL A 407 4.50 -12.93 5.99
N ASP A 408 4.01 -12.92 7.21
CA ASP A 408 4.47 -13.82 8.26
C ASP A 408 3.37 -14.75 8.77
N TYR A 409 3.80 -15.92 9.22
CA TYR A 409 2.94 -16.95 9.77
C TYR A 409 2.06 -16.45 10.93
N ASP A 410 2.60 -15.63 11.84
CA ASP A 410 1.91 -15.22 13.06
C ASP A 410 0.79 -14.21 12.78
N SER A 411 0.93 -13.40 11.74
CA SER A 411 -0.04 -12.42 11.22
C SER A 411 -1.11 -13.03 10.32
N CYS A 412 -0.94 -14.27 9.84
CA CYS A 412 -1.93 -14.97 9.03
C CYS A 412 -3.10 -15.52 9.86
N TYR A 413 -4.29 -15.60 9.26
CA TYR A 413 -5.48 -16.11 9.92
C TYR A 413 -5.38 -17.63 10.16
N GLU A 414 -5.59 -18.06 11.40
CA GLU A 414 -5.53 -19.46 11.80
C GLU A 414 -6.87 -20.17 11.53
N ILE A 415 -6.84 -21.23 10.72
CA ILE A 415 -7.99 -22.08 10.41
C ILE A 415 -7.82 -23.41 11.15
N MET A 416 -8.71 -23.66 12.11
CA MET A 416 -8.75 -24.88 12.90
C MET A 416 -9.81 -25.87 12.42
N LYS A 417 -10.83 -25.38 11.71
CA LYS A 417 -11.99 -26.14 11.21
C LYS A 417 -12.61 -25.43 10.01
N GLU A 418 -13.46 -26.14 9.26
CA GLU A 418 -14.07 -25.63 8.03
C GLU A 418 -14.89 -24.34 8.24
N GLU A 419 -15.47 -24.14 9.43
CA GLU A 419 -16.26 -22.96 9.75
C GLU A 419 -15.44 -21.66 9.86
N ASP A 420 -14.12 -21.76 9.99
CA ASP A 420 -13.22 -20.60 10.09
C ASP A 420 -12.85 -20.03 8.69
N ILE A 421 -13.03 -20.83 7.63
CA ILE A 421 -12.63 -20.49 6.26
C ILE A 421 -13.29 -19.20 5.74
N PRO A 422 -14.61 -18.96 5.92
CA PRO A 422 -15.23 -17.74 5.39
C PRO A 422 -14.64 -16.47 5.99
N GLU A 423 -14.28 -16.49 7.27
CA GLU A 423 -13.65 -15.35 7.94
C GLU A 423 -12.22 -15.15 7.46
N ALA A 424 -11.45 -16.24 7.37
CA ALA A 424 -10.08 -16.23 6.87
C ALA A 424 -9.93 -15.70 5.43
N LEU A 425 -10.96 -15.87 4.60
CA LEU A 425 -11.00 -15.40 3.21
C LEU A 425 -11.78 -14.09 3.04
N SER A 426 -12.25 -13.46 4.12
CA SER A 426 -12.98 -12.20 4.07
C SER A 426 -12.08 -10.97 4.01
N GLN A 427 -10.79 -11.13 4.31
CA GLN A 427 -9.83 -10.04 4.45
C GLN A 427 -8.54 -10.36 3.69
N GLU A 428 -7.96 -9.32 3.09
CA GLU A 428 -6.57 -9.36 2.63
C GLU A 428 -5.62 -9.43 3.82
N TYR A 429 -4.40 -9.87 3.55
CA TYR A 429 -3.31 -9.77 4.50
C TYR A 429 -3.15 -8.33 4.99
N TYR A 430 -3.04 -8.19 6.31
CA TYR A 430 -2.75 -6.92 6.95
C TYR A 430 -1.75 -7.20 8.06
N SER A 431 -0.51 -6.72 7.92
CA SER A 431 0.48 -6.79 8.98
C SER A 431 0.02 -5.97 10.19
N ILE A 432 -0.25 -6.63 11.33
CA ILE A 432 -0.54 -5.97 12.60
C ILE A 432 0.81 -5.82 13.33
N ASP A 433 1.52 -4.73 13.08
CA ASP A 433 2.72 -4.37 13.87
C ASP A 433 2.33 -3.72 15.22
#